data_AF-A0A8H5AW36-F1
#
_entry.id   AF-A0A8H5AW36-F1
#
_cell.length_a   1.000
_cell.length_b   1.000
_cell.length_c   1.000
_cell.angle_alpha   90.00
_cell.angle_beta   90.00
_cell.angle_gamma   90.00
#
_symmetry.space_group_name_H-M   'P 1'
#
loop_
_entity.id
_entity.type
_entity.pdbx_description
1 polymer ?
#
loop_
_entity_poly.entity_id
_entity_poly.type
_entity_poly.pdbx_seq_one_letter_code
_entity_poly.pdbx_strand_id
1 'polypeptide(L)'
;MAHLHYIFTHHTTNPKPRTPSETMSILPNGVYLIRNGNNVASNFPATGTHPPFITAISFAGMSGPYSQWMVKHVDQGAYSITNLGSGFKAFVKDEEKGASVDGNSDKGVHFAIEPAGMNEYTIKTVDRDLDWTVNEEQPEFIRVFLEPSGKGVSQHFLFQFLRPFED
;
A
#
# COMPACT_ATOMS: atom_id res chain seq x y z
N MET A 1 42.86 -20.63 -45.36
CA MET A 1 43.16 -19.60 -44.36
C MET A 1 41.86 -19.28 -43.63
N ALA A 2 41.83 -19.51 -42.32
CA ALA A 2 40.67 -19.31 -41.47
C ALA A 2 40.61 -17.87 -40.98
N HIS A 3 39.44 -17.23 -41.04
CA HIS A 3 39.13 -16.05 -40.24
C HIS A 3 37.79 -16.29 -39.54
N LEU A 4 37.89 -16.60 -38.25
CA LEU A 4 36.80 -16.52 -37.29
C LEU A 4 36.48 -15.03 -37.06
N HIS A 5 35.23 -14.63 -37.21
CA HIS A 5 34.71 -13.42 -36.57
C HIS A 5 33.59 -13.84 -35.62
N TYR A 6 33.86 -13.71 -34.33
CA TYR A 6 32.90 -13.77 -33.24
C TYR A 6 32.29 -12.37 -33.10
N ILE A 7 30.97 -12.21 -33.19
CA ILE A 7 30.29 -11.01 -32.69
C ILE A 7 29.04 -11.43 -31.92
N PHE A 8 29.01 -10.96 -30.67
CA PHE A 8 28.01 -11.17 -29.63
C PHE A 8 26.61 -10.70 -30.05
N THR A 9 25.60 -11.52 -29.78
CA THR A 9 24.19 -11.14 -29.76
C THR A 9 23.88 -10.32 -28.51
N HIS A 10 23.65 -9.01 -28.66
CA HIS A 10 22.96 -8.23 -27.63
C HIS A 10 21.45 -8.48 -27.75
N HIS A 11 20.91 -9.37 -26.90
CA HIS A 11 19.47 -9.40 -26.63
C HIS A 11 19.07 -8.12 -25.90
N THR A 12 18.63 -7.13 -26.65
CA THR A 12 17.90 -5.98 -26.09
C THR A 12 16.47 -6.44 -25.82
N THR A 13 16.19 -6.86 -24.58
CA THR A 13 14.81 -7.00 -24.10
C THR A 13 14.22 -5.61 -23.97
N ASN A 14 13.61 -5.14 -25.05
CA ASN A 14 12.78 -3.94 -25.06
C ASN A 14 11.58 -4.23 -24.12
N PRO A 15 11.38 -3.51 -22.99
CA PRO A 15 10.17 -3.71 -22.20
C PRO A 15 8.99 -3.28 -23.07
N LYS A 16 8.14 -4.25 -23.43
CA LYS A 16 6.90 -4.02 -24.14
C LYS A 16 6.10 -2.95 -23.37
N PRO A 17 5.66 -1.85 -24.00
CA PRO A 17 4.79 -0.89 -23.34
C PRO A 17 3.56 -1.63 -22.80
N ARG A 18 3.29 -1.52 -21.49
CA ARG A 18 2.04 -2.04 -20.91
C ARG A 18 0.89 -1.42 -21.69
N THR A 19 0.14 -2.24 -22.40
CA THR A 19 -1.05 -1.82 -23.10
C THR A 19 -2.07 -1.40 -22.03
N PRO A 20 -2.60 -0.17 -22.03
CA PRO A 20 -3.66 0.22 -21.10
C PRO A 20 -4.95 -0.42 -21.60
N SER A 21 -5.24 -1.64 -21.12
CA SER A 21 -6.48 -2.33 -21.49
C SER A 21 -6.93 -3.28 -20.39
N GLU A 22 -7.13 -2.72 -19.21
CA GLU A 22 -8.21 -3.06 -18.30
C GLU A 22 -8.57 -1.72 -17.67
N THR A 23 -9.85 -1.34 -17.67
CA THR A 23 -10.33 -0.27 -16.80
C THR A 23 -9.88 -0.62 -15.39
N MET A 24 -8.75 -0.04 -14.94
CA MET A 24 -8.34 -0.13 -13.55
C MET A 24 -9.57 0.29 -12.74
N SER A 25 -10.08 -0.61 -11.89
CA SER A 25 -11.18 -0.28 -11.01
C SER A 25 -10.65 0.75 -10.01
N ILE A 26 -10.77 2.02 -10.41
CA ILE A 26 -10.41 3.22 -9.67
C ILE A 26 -11.33 3.26 -8.44
N LEU A 27 -10.75 3.12 -7.25
CA LEU A 27 -11.48 3.25 -5.99
C LEU A 27 -11.90 4.71 -5.82
N PRO A 28 -13.19 5.04 -5.70
CA PRO A 28 -13.60 6.43 -5.61
C PRO A 28 -12.94 7.13 -4.42
N ASN A 29 -12.67 8.42 -4.53
CA ASN A 29 -12.23 9.21 -3.38
C ASN A 29 -13.25 9.08 -2.24
N GLY A 30 -12.77 8.83 -1.03
CA GLY A 30 -13.67 8.66 0.09
C GLY A 30 -13.01 8.18 1.36
N VAL A 31 -13.86 7.92 2.34
CA VAL A 31 -13.48 7.38 3.64
C VAL A 31 -13.80 5.89 3.68
N TYR A 32 -12.82 5.10 4.07
CA TYR A 32 -12.85 3.65 4.07
C TYR A 32 -12.46 3.06 5.43
N LEU A 33 -12.96 1.86 5.72
CA LEU A 33 -12.22 0.91 6.54
C LEU A 33 -11.39 0.03 5.59
N ILE A 34 -10.09 -0.06 5.85
CA ILE A 34 -9.19 -0.96 5.13
C ILE A 34 -9.07 -2.23 5.97
N ARG A 35 -9.46 -3.37 5.40
CA ARG A 35 -9.52 -4.65 6.10
C ARG A 35 -8.57 -5.66 5.50
N ASN A 36 -8.00 -6.50 6.34
CA ASN A 36 -7.35 -7.75 5.95
C ASN A 36 -7.97 -8.87 6.80
N GLY A 37 -8.70 -9.78 6.13
CA GLY A 37 -9.62 -10.69 6.81
C GLY A 37 -10.61 -9.96 7.73
N ASN A 38 -10.70 -10.40 8.99
CA ASN A 38 -11.57 -9.79 10.00
C ASN A 38 -10.97 -8.54 10.66
N ASN A 39 -9.68 -8.26 10.43
CA ASN A 39 -8.97 -7.17 11.09
C ASN A 39 -9.07 -5.86 10.28
N VAL A 40 -9.07 -4.73 10.98
CA VAL A 40 -9.18 -3.39 10.41
C VAL A 40 -7.89 -2.61 10.68
N ALA A 41 -7.36 -1.98 9.64
CA ALA A 41 -6.21 -1.09 9.72
C ALA A 41 -6.50 0.10 10.64
N SER A 42 -5.62 0.37 11.58
CA SER A 42 -5.70 1.47 12.53
C SER A 42 -4.33 2.12 12.73
N ASN A 43 -4.34 3.40 13.08
CA ASN A 43 -3.13 4.13 13.40
C ASN A 43 -3.36 5.05 14.59
N PHE A 44 -2.74 4.70 15.72
CA PHE A 44 -2.92 5.41 16.98
C PHE A 44 -1.77 6.39 17.19
N PRO A 45 -2.04 7.66 17.55
CA PRO A 45 -0.98 8.57 17.94
C PRO A 45 -0.31 8.06 19.23
N ALA A 46 1.00 8.21 19.33
CA ALA A 46 1.71 7.93 20.57
C ALA A 46 1.26 8.92 21.66
N THR A 47 0.78 8.42 22.80
CA THR A 47 0.32 9.28 23.90
C THR A 47 1.44 10.16 24.44
N GLY A 48 1.21 11.47 24.56
CA GLY A 48 2.03 12.37 25.37
C GLY A 48 3.35 12.85 24.76
N THR A 49 3.53 12.77 23.44
CA THR A 49 4.74 13.26 22.77
C THR A 49 4.39 14.45 21.85
N HIS A 50 5.38 15.18 21.31
CA HIS A 50 5.21 16.29 20.35
C HIS A 50 5.74 15.91 18.94
N PRO A 51 5.12 16.39 17.84
CA PRO A 51 5.50 16.01 16.46
C PRO A 51 6.98 16.34 16.13
N PRO A 52 7.59 15.67 15.14
CA PRO A 52 7.01 14.66 14.23
C PRO A 52 6.93 13.26 14.83
N PHE A 53 5.81 12.56 14.61
CA PHE A 53 5.62 11.16 15.03
C PHE A 53 5.71 10.20 13.86
N ILE A 54 6.24 9.01 14.17
CA ILE A 54 6.09 7.82 13.34
C ILE A 54 5.41 6.78 14.22
N THR A 55 4.32 6.21 13.72
CA THR A 55 3.55 5.19 14.46
C THR A 55 3.18 4.08 13.51
N ALA A 56 3.31 2.83 13.92
CA ALA A 56 2.98 1.71 13.06
C ALA A 56 1.50 1.71 12.67
N ILE A 57 1.21 1.26 11.45
CA ILE A 57 -0.16 0.87 11.07
C ILE A 57 -0.37 -0.56 11.55
N SER A 58 -1.40 -0.75 12.37
CA SER A 58 -1.75 -2.05 12.94
C SER A 58 -3.10 -2.53 12.44
N PHE A 59 -3.34 -3.84 12.46
CA PHE A 59 -4.61 -4.45 12.12
C PHE A 59 -5.21 -5.09 13.36
N ALA A 60 -6.45 -4.73 13.72
CA ALA A 60 -7.13 -5.27 14.89
C ALA A 60 -8.60 -5.57 14.62
N GLY A 61 -9.19 -6.49 15.38
CA GLY A 61 -10.59 -6.92 15.20
C GLY A 61 -11.66 -5.88 15.60
N MET A 62 -11.26 -4.71 16.12
CA MET A 62 -12.17 -3.63 16.50
C MET A 62 -11.92 -2.38 15.67
N SER A 63 -13.00 -1.73 15.23
CA SER A 63 -12.96 -0.44 14.56
C SER A 63 -13.25 0.71 15.51
N GLY A 64 -12.57 1.84 15.34
CA GLY A 64 -12.84 3.08 16.07
C GLY A 64 -12.49 4.33 15.25
N PRO A 65 -12.37 5.50 15.89
CA PRO A 65 -12.03 6.75 15.19
C PRO A 65 -10.67 6.67 14.46
N TYR A 66 -9.72 5.91 15.00
CA TYR A 66 -8.39 5.68 14.42
C TYR A 66 -8.35 4.60 13.32
N SER A 67 -9.50 4.06 12.92
CA SER A 67 -9.62 3.01 11.91
C SER A 67 -10.17 3.50 10.57
N GLN A 68 -10.52 4.78 10.48
CA GLN A 68 -11.07 5.39 9.26
C GLN A 68 -9.95 6.04 8.45
N TRP A 69 -9.87 5.65 7.18
CA TRP A 69 -8.83 6.10 6.26
C TRP A 69 -9.46 6.87 5.11
N MET A 70 -9.02 8.10 4.91
CA MET A 70 -9.25 8.84 3.69
C MET A 70 -8.32 8.28 2.61
N VAL A 71 -8.92 7.77 1.53
CA VAL A 71 -8.22 7.30 0.34
C VAL A 71 -8.56 8.26 -0.79
N LYS A 72 -7.53 8.91 -1.32
CA LYS A 72 -7.68 9.95 -2.34
C LYS A 72 -6.74 9.68 -3.49
N HIS A 73 -7.30 9.64 -4.69
CA HIS A 73 -6.55 9.66 -5.93
C HIS A 73 -5.62 10.86 -6.01
N VAL A 74 -4.41 10.58 -6.42
CA VAL A 74 -3.44 11.56 -6.85
C VAL A 74 -3.10 11.29 -8.32
N ASP A 75 -2.15 12.05 -8.87
CA ASP A 75 -1.75 11.92 -10.27
C ASP A 75 -1.28 10.51 -10.63
N GLN A 76 -1.45 10.14 -11.91
CA GLN A 76 -0.92 8.91 -12.51
C GLN A 76 -1.44 7.59 -11.91
N GLY A 77 -2.63 7.61 -11.29
CA GLY A 77 -3.28 6.38 -10.79
C GLY A 77 -2.80 5.95 -9.41
N ALA A 78 -2.00 6.76 -8.74
CA ALA A 78 -1.61 6.52 -7.36
C ALA A 78 -2.63 7.11 -6.37
N TYR A 79 -2.49 6.76 -5.10
CA TYR A 79 -3.37 7.16 -4.01
C TYR A 79 -2.56 7.65 -2.81
N SER A 80 -3.09 8.68 -2.16
CA SER A 80 -2.74 9.03 -0.79
C SER A 80 -3.69 8.33 0.18
N ILE A 81 -3.15 7.81 1.28
CA ILE A 81 -3.89 7.09 2.32
C ILE A 81 -3.63 7.80 3.64
N THR A 82 -4.66 8.43 4.22
CA THR A 82 -4.54 9.27 5.43
C THR A 82 -5.49 8.79 6.51
N ASN A 83 -4.98 8.55 7.71
CA ASN A 83 -5.81 8.20 8.85
C ASN A 83 -6.55 9.45 9.36
N LEU A 84 -7.88 9.40 9.46
CA LEU A 84 -8.65 10.56 9.92
C LEU A 84 -8.55 10.78 11.43
N GLY A 85 -8.34 9.72 12.22
CA GLY A 85 -8.25 9.82 13.67
C GLY A 85 -6.93 10.43 14.13
N SER A 86 -5.81 10.05 13.52
CA SER A 86 -4.48 10.59 13.86
C SER A 86 -4.06 11.76 12.96
N GLY A 87 -4.66 11.93 11.79
CA GLY A 87 -4.21 12.88 10.76
C GLY A 87 -2.94 12.43 10.03
N PHE A 88 -2.41 11.24 10.34
CA PHE A 88 -1.15 10.76 9.76
C PHE A 88 -1.37 10.12 8.40
N LYS A 89 -0.42 10.38 7.49
CA LYS A 89 -0.39 9.76 6.17
C LYS A 89 0.42 8.47 6.23
N ALA A 90 -0.05 7.45 5.52
CA ALA A 90 0.71 6.23 5.35
C ALA A 90 2.02 6.52 4.61
N PHE A 91 3.09 5.91 5.10
CA PHE A 91 4.45 6.21 4.69
C PHE A 91 5.33 4.96 4.85
N VAL A 92 6.34 4.85 3.99
CA VAL A 92 7.41 3.84 4.10
C VAL A 92 8.75 4.57 4.13
N LYS A 93 9.57 4.32 5.15
CA LYS A 93 10.82 5.05 5.37
C LYS A 93 11.93 4.67 4.40
N ASP A 94 12.16 3.38 4.28
CA ASP A 94 13.22 2.78 3.50
C ASP A 94 12.51 1.75 2.63
N GLU A 95 12.01 2.10 1.44
CA GLU A 95 11.07 1.33 0.57
C GLU A 95 11.60 -0.06 0.09
N GLU A 96 12.31 -0.79 0.94
CA GLU A 96 12.90 -2.08 0.74
C GLU A 96 12.01 -3.18 1.34
N LYS A 97 12.30 -4.42 0.98
CA LYS A 97 11.63 -5.58 1.56
C LYS A 97 11.81 -5.59 3.08
N GLY A 98 10.73 -5.87 3.80
CA GLY A 98 10.69 -5.93 5.26
C GLY A 98 10.52 -4.58 5.94
N ALA A 99 10.43 -3.48 5.17
CA ALA A 99 10.18 -2.17 5.74
C ALA A 99 8.76 -2.08 6.32
N SER A 100 8.65 -1.46 7.50
CA SER A 100 7.35 -1.15 8.12
C SER A 100 6.60 -0.11 7.29
N VAL A 101 5.28 -0.26 7.23
CA VAL A 101 4.41 0.81 6.76
C VAL A 101 3.79 1.51 7.97
N ASP A 102 4.05 2.80 8.09
CA ASP A 102 3.74 3.60 9.26
C ASP A 102 2.88 4.81 8.92
N GLY A 103 2.22 5.40 9.91
CA GLY A 103 1.64 6.73 9.84
C GLY A 103 2.65 7.79 10.28
N ASN A 104 2.78 8.87 9.49
CA ASN A 104 3.56 10.06 9.82
C ASN A 104 2.75 11.35 9.57
N SER A 105 2.90 12.38 10.41
CA SER A 105 2.21 13.67 10.25
C SER A 105 2.76 14.52 9.09
N ASP A 106 4.05 14.38 8.79
CA ASP A 106 4.80 15.30 7.93
C ASP A 106 5.31 14.62 6.65
N LYS A 107 5.20 13.29 6.58
CA LYS A 107 5.59 12.49 5.42
C LYS A 107 4.39 11.74 4.87
N GLY A 108 4.33 11.62 3.56
CA GLY A 108 3.44 10.71 2.87
C GLY A 108 4.10 10.25 1.59
N VAL A 109 3.81 9.01 1.19
CA VAL A 109 4.10 8.52 -0.16
C VAL A 109 2.80 8.17 -0.85
N HIS A 110 2.86 8.02 -2.17
CA HIS A 110 1.73 7.57 -2.97
C HIS A 110 1.85 6.07 -3.21
N PHE A 111 0.71 5.38 -3.18
CA PHE A 111 0.61 3.94 -3.39
C PHE A 111 -0.24 3.64 -4.61
N ALA A 112 0.06 2.58 -5.35
CA ALA A 112 -0.89 2.00 -6.29
C ALA A 112 -1.89 1.13 -5.53
N ILE A 113 -3.17 1.21 -5.88
CA ILE A 113 -4.20 0.29 -5.38
C ILE A 113 -4.78 -0.45 -6.58
N GLU A 114 -4.56 -1.75 -6.64
CA GLU A 114 -4.86 -2.58 -7.81
C GLU A 114 -5.82 -3.72 -7.43
N PRO A 115 -6.79 -4.08 -8.30
CA PRO A 115 -7.68 -5.22 -8.04
C PRO A 115 -6.92 -6.53 -7.86
N ALA A 116 -7.29 -7.30 -6.84
CA ALA A 116 -6.75 -8.63 -6.54
C ALA A 116 -7.74 -9.78 -6.82
N GLY A 117 -8.96 -9.45 -7.27
CA GLY A 117 -10.06 -10.38 -7.48
C GLY A 117 -11.05 -10.39 -6.32
N MET A 118 -12.28 -10.90 -6.54
CA MET A 118 -13.33 -11.05 -5.51
C MET A 118 -13.62 -9.79 -4.66
N ASN A 119 -13.52 -8.59 -5.27
CA ASN A 119 -13.66 -7.28 -4.61
C ASN A 119 -12.54 -6.91 -3.62
N GLU A 120 -11.43 -7.63 -3.65
CA GLU A 120 -10.22 -7.33 -2.90
C GLU A 120 -9.22 -6.55 -3.76
N TYR A 121 -8.28 -5.90 -3.08
CA TYR A 121 -7.25 -5.06 -3.68
C TYR A 121 -5.90 -5.33 -3.04
N THR A 122 -4.83 -5.09 -3.79
CA THR A 122 -3.47 -4.96 -3.26
C THR A 122 -3.12 -3.49 -3.09
N ILE A 123 -2.24 -3.17 -2.15
CA ILE A 123 -1.68 -1.82 -1.96
C ILE A 123 -0.18 -1.91 -2.19
N LYS A 124 0.33 -1.22 -3.20
CA LYS A 124 1.71 -1.34 -3.67
C LYS A 124 2.43 -0.02 -3.64
N THR A 125 3.75 -0.05 -3.47
CA THR A 125 4.59 1.11 -3.79
C THR A 125 4.51 1.42 -5.29
N VAL A 126 4.44 2.69 -5.68
CA VAL A 126 4.29 3.07 -7.11
C VAL A 126 5.54 2.71 -7.94
N ASP A 127 6.72 2.82 -7.33
CA ASP A 127 8.00 2.66 -8.04
C ASP A 127 8.67 1.29 -7.83
N ARG A 128 8.04 0.39 -7.06
CA ARG A 128 8.60 -0.93 -6.75
C ARG A 128 7.51 -2.00 -6.70
N ASP A 129 7.89 -3.23 -7.03
CA ASP A 129 7.00 -4.41 -6.99
C ASP A 129 6.92 -4.98 -5.57
N LEU A 130 6.54 -4.13 -4.61
CA LEU A 130 6.38 -4.45 -3.20
C LEU A 130 4.98 -4.08 -2.73
N ASP A 131 4.35 -5.03 -2.04
CA ASP A 131 2.98 -4.95 -1.57
C ASP A 131 2.94 -4.83 -0.04
N TRP A 132 1.98 -4.06 0.45
CA TRP A 132 1.57 -4.11 1.85
C TRP A 132 1.18 -5.54 2.20
N THR A 133 1.83 -6.06 3.22
CA THR A 133 1.66 -7.43 3.69
C THR A 133 1.44 -7.41 5.18
N VAL A 134 0.30 -7.97 5.62
CA VAL A 134 -0.01 -8.13 7.03
C VAL A 134 0.74 -9.33 7.57
N ASN A 135 1.56 -9.10 8.59
CA ASN A 135 2.25 -10.18 9.29
C ASN A 135 1.38 -10.71 10.44
N GLU A 136 0.79 -11.89 10.26
CA GLU A 136 -0.03 -12.57 11.27
C GLU A 136 0.80 -13.47 12.21
N GLU A 137 2.09 -13.68 11.93
CA GLU A 137 2.95 -14.57 12.74
C GLU A 137 3.22 -14.03 14.16
N GLN A 138 2.92 -12.74 14.39
CA GLN A 138 2.97 -12.09 15.69
C GLN A 138 1.57 -11.55 16.04
N PRO A 139 0.67 -12.39 16.59
CA PRO A 139 -0.73 -12.02 16.83
C PRO A 139 -0.89 -10.83 17.79
N GLU A 140 0.09 -10.58 18.65
CA GLU A 140 0.14 -9.39 19.51
C GLU A 140 0.50 -8.08 18.78
N PHE A 141 1.07 -8.16 17.57
CA PHE A 141 1.55 -7.02 16.77
C PHE A 141 1.26 -7.23 15.29
N ILE A 142 -0.01 -7.46 14.93
CA ILE A 142 -0.42 -7.52 13.54
C ILE A 142 -0.17 -6.14 12.91
N ARG A 143 0.90 -6.05 12.12
CA ARG A 143 1.40 -4.84 11.47
C ARG A 143 1.58 -5.11 9.98
N VAL A 144 1.71 -4.03 9.23
CA VAL A 144 1.93 -4.08 7.79
C VAL A 144 3.38 -3.78 7.44
N PHE A 145 3.93 -4.58 6.53
CA PHE A 145 5.29 -4.46 6.01
C PHE A 145 5.26 -4.54 4.48
N LEU A 146 6.34 -4.12 3.83
CA LEU A 146 6.54 -4.34 2.40
C LEU A 146 7.14 -5.72 2.12
N GLU A 147 6.50 -6.49 1.26
CA GLU A 147 7.04 -7.76 0.76
C GLU A 147 6.79 -7.90 -0.75
N PRO A 148 7.54 -8.76 -1.47
CA PRO A 148 7.24 -9.06 -2.86
C PRO A 148 5.80 -9.52 -3.05
N SER A 149 5.16 -9.10 -4.14
CA SER A 149 3.78 -9.46 -4.47
C SER A 149 3.61 -10.99 -4.61
N GLY A 150 2.40 -11.48 -4.34
CA GLY A 150 2.02 -12.89 -4.54
C GLY A 150 1.95 -13.74 -3.27
N LYS A 151 1.93 -13.13 -2.08
CA LYS A 151 1.74 -13.82 -0.78
C LYS A 151 0.26 -14.08 -0.41
N GLY A 152 -0.64 -14.01 -1.39
CA GLY A 152 -2.05 -14.36 -1.23
C GLY A 152 -2.79 -13.48 -0.21
N VAL A 153 -3.61 -14.09 0.64
CA VAL A 153 -4.57 -13.40 1.53
C VAL A 153 -3.94 -12.34 2.45
N SER A 154 -2.66 -12.47 2.81
CA SER A 154 -1.93 -11.49 3.63
C SER A 154 -1.70 -10.14 2.93
N GLN A 155 -1.83 -10.09 1.61
CA GLN A 155 -1.67 -8.91 0.75
C GLN A 155 -3.00 -8.43 0.14
N HIS A 156 -4.10 -9.12 0.47
CA HIS A 156 -5.41 -8.81 -0.08
C HIS A 156 -6.22 -7.99 0.93
N PHE A 157 -6.73 -6.86 0.47
CA PHE A 157 -7.42 -5.89 1.30
C PHE A 157 -8.82 -5.61 0.78
N LEU A 158 -9.78 -5.58 1.70
CA LEU A 158 -11.13 -5.10 1.43
C LEU A 158 -11.22 -3.62 1.80
N PHE A 159 -11.70 -2.81 0.85
CA PHE A 159 -11.98 -1.39 1.05
C PHE A 159 -13.48 -1.20 1.30
N GLN A 160 -13.88 -1.17 2.58
CA GLN A 160 -15.27 -0.93 2.95
C GLN A 160 -15.55 0.59 2.92
N PHE A 161 -16.22 1.05 1.87
CA PHE A 161 -16.62 2.46 1.73
C PHE A 161 -17.59 2.87 2.84
N LEU A 162 -17.32 4.02 3.48
CA LEU A 162 -18.16 4.59 4.53
C LEU A 162 -18.92 5.81 4.05
N ARG A 163 -18.22 6.75 3.42
CA ARG A 163 -18.78 8.02 2.93
C ARG A 163 -17.86 8.66 1.90
N PRO A 164 -18.40 9.49 0.99
CA PRO A 164 -17.57 10.35 0.16
C PRO A 164 -16.77 11.31 1.04
N PHE A 165 -15.68 11.83 0.48
CA PHE A 165 -14.93 12.92 1.06
C PHE A 165 -14.95 14.07 0.04
N GLU A 166 -15.43 15.23 0.47
CA GLU A 166 -15.40 16.46 -0.31
C GLU A 166 -14.25 17.32 0.23
N ASP A 167 -13.40 17.79 -0.69
CA ASP A 167 -12.28 18.68 -0.38
C ASP A 167 -12.75 20.08 0.07
#